data_AF-A0A1H2DPL7-F1
#
_entry.id   AF-A0A1H2DPL7-F1
#
_cell.length_a   1.000
_cell.length_b   1.000
_cell.length_c   1.000
_cell.angle_alpha   90.00
_cell.angle_beta   90.00
_cell.angle_gamma   90.00
#
_symmetry.space_group_name_H-M   'P 1'
#
loop_
_entity.id
_entity.type
_entity.pdbx_description
1 polymer ?
#
loop_
_entity_poly.entity_id
_entity_poly.type
_entity_poly.pdbx_seq_one_letter_code
_entity_poly.pdbx_strand_id
1 'polypeptide(L)'
;MAKIFYTGNREAKLLSKIESSKERERIKTINTIRDNIDIFSNKLSMKLIETGLVETVSKSSIENQIARCLDTLCKAEDFDIDYMIAPLRTLISNPNIASLYLTAFIVEKLINHKDVIDVYGSDEDIYYCIQKELTAILSNV
;
A
#
# COMPACT_ATOMS: atom_id res chain seq x y z
N MET A 1 -8.22 -35.43 25.47
CA MET A 1 -8.58 -35.57 24.04
C MET A 1 -8.74 -34.16 23.47
N ALA A 2 -7.84 -33.72 22.59
CA ALA A 2 -8.01 -32.45 21.88
C ALA A 2 -9.24 -32.56 20.95
N LYS A 3 -10.13 -31.56 20.99
CA LYS A 3 -11.27 -31.50 20.06
C LYS A 3 -10.71 -31.32 18.64
N ILE A 4 -10.79 -32.37 17.85
CA ILE A 4 -10.47 -32.31 16.41
C ILE A 4 -11.67 -31.64 15.75
N PHE A 5 -11.52 -30.37 15.37
CA PHE A 5 -12.51 -29.67 14.58
C PHE A 5 -12.45 -30.25 13.16
N TYR A 6 -13.46 -31.05 12.78
CA TYR A 6 -13.67 -31.46 11.39
C TYR A 6 -14.06 -30.20 10.60
N THR A 7 -13.08 -29.56 9.96
CA THR A 7 -13.36 -28.60 8.90
C THR A 7 -13.84 -29.41 7.70
N GLY A 8 -15.05 -29.12 7.20
CA GLY A 8 -15.57 -29.83 6.03
C GLY A 8 -14.58 -29.70 4.87
N ASN A 9 -14.28 -30.80 4.17
CA ASN A 9 -13.28 -30.86 3.10
C ASN A 9 -13.47 -29.77 2.01
N ARG A 10 -14.69 -29.23 1.87
CA ARG A 10 -15.01 -28.09 1.00
C ARG A 10 -14.58 -26.74 1.60
N GLU A 11 -14.83 -26.49 2.89
CA GLU A 11 -14.46 -25.24 3.56
C GLU A 11 -12.94 -25.08 3.62
N ALA A 12 -12.20 -26.13 3.99
CA ALA A 12 -10.75 -26.12 4.00
C ALA A 12 -10.15 -25.85 2.60
N LYS A 13 -10.79 -26.39 1.54
CA LYS A 13 -10.37 -26.15 0.15
C LYS A 13 -10.72 -24.75 -0.35
N LEU A 14 -11.81 -24.17 0.14
CA LEU A 14 -12.17 -22.78 -0.14
C LEU A 14 -11.22 -21.81 0.56
N LEU A 15 -10.91 -22.06 1.84
CA LEU A 15 -9.96 -21.27 2.63
C LEU A 15 -8.57 -21.26 1.99
N SER A 16 -8.04 -22.44 1.63
CA SER A 16 -6.72 -22.51 0.97
C SER A 16 -6.70 -21.82 -0.40
N LYS A 17 -7.83 -21.84 -1.13
CA LYS A 17 -7.94 -21.10 -2.40
C LYS A 17 -7.98 -19.59 -2.18
N ILE A 18 -8.63 -19.11 -1.12
CA ILE A 18 -8.68 -17.70 -0.77
C ILE A 18 -7.29 -17.21 -0.34
N GLU A 19 -6.60 -17.94 0.54
CA GLU A 19 -5.25 -17.59 0.99
C GLU A 19 -4.26 -17.56 -0.17
N SER A 20 -4.28 -18.58 -1.04
CA SER A 20 -3.42 -18.60 -2.22
C SER A 20 -3.77 -17.50 -3.24
N SER A 21 -5.03 -17.08 -3.34
CA SER A 21 -5.41 -15.92 -4.17
C SER A 21 -4.83 -14.62 -3.60
N LYS A 22 -5.02 -14.39 -2.30
CA LYS A 22 -4.51 -13.18 -1.63
C LYS A 22 -3.00 -13.06 -1.74
N GLU A 23 -2.29 -14.17 -1.57
CA GLU A 23 -0.84 -14.19 -1.69
C GLU A 23 -0.39 -13.93 -3.13
N ARG A 24 -1.07 -14.52 -4.12
CA ARG A 24 -0.81 -14.21 -5.54
C ARG A 24 -1.05 -12.75 -5.87
N GLU A 25 -2.10 -12.14 -5.33
CA GLU A 25 -2.41 -10.72 -5.50
C GLU A 25 -1.32 -9.84 -4.87
N ARG A 26 -0.85 -10.19 -3.67
CA ARG A 26 0.28 -9.51 -3.00
C ARG A 26 1.52 -9.53 -3.89
N ILE A 27 1.95 -10.72 -4.31
CA ILE A 27 3.14 -10.90 -5.16
C ILE A 27 2.99 -10.16 -6.49
N LYS A 28 1.83 -10.28 -7.14
CA LYS A 28 1.56 -9.56 -8.40
C LYS A 28 1.69 -8.06 -8.20
N THR A 29 1.09 -7.53 -7.13
CA THR A 29 1.14 -6.09 -6.82
C THR A 29 2.56 -5.61 -6.63
N ILE A 30 3.35 -6.29 -5.79
CA ILE A 30 4.74 -5.90 -5.50
C ILE A 30 5.61 -5.96 -6.77
N ASN A 31 5.44 -7.00 -7.59
CA ASN A 31 6.19 -7.12 -8.85
C ASN A 31 5.81 -6.02 -9.83
N THR A 32 4.52 -5.74 -10.02
CA THR A 32 4.07 -4.66 -10.90
C THR A 32 4.57 -3.29 -10.44
N ILE A 33 4.59 -3.04 -9.13
CA ILE A 33 5.18 -1.83 -8.57
C ILE A 33 6.67 -1.76 -8.87
N ARG A 34 7.42 -2.85 -8.65
CA ARG A 34 8.86 -2.92 -8.92
C ARG A 34 9.19 -2.55 -10.36
N ASP A 35 8.40 -3.01 -11.31
CA ASP A 35 8.63 -2.74 -12.73
C ASP A 35 8.26 -1.30 -13.14
N ASN A 36 7.48 -0.58 -12.32
CA ASN A 36 6.90 0.73 -12.66
C ASN A 36 7.11 1.79 -11.56
N ILE A 37 8.17 1.69 -10.76
CA ILE A 37 8.40 2.58 -9.61
C ILE A 37 8.35 4.06 -10.03
N ASP A 38 9.11 4.45 -11.06
CA ASP A 38 9.23 5.85 -11.48
C ASP A 38 7.90 6.42 -12.00
N ILE A 39 7.17 5.62 -12.79
CA ILE A 39 5.87 6.01 -13.34
C ILE A 39 4.87 6.16 -12.21
N PHE A 40 4.85 5.20 -11.28
CA PHE A 40 3.93 5.19 -10.16
C PHE A 40 4.21 6.33 -9.17
N SER A 41 5.46 6.57 -8.80
CA SER A 41 5.84 7.64 -7.86
C SER A 41 5.49 9.02 -8.43
N ASN A 42 5.73 9.25 -9.71
CA ASN A 42 5.39 10.50 -10.37
C ASN A 42 3.87 10.70 -10.39
N LYS A 43 3.12 9.70 -10.85
CA LYS A 43 1.66 9.78 -10.94
C LYS A 43 1.01 9.96 -9.56
N LEU A 44 1.48 9.21 -8.56
CA LEU A 44 0.98 9.30 -7.20
C LEU A 44 1.29 10.68 -6.58
N SER A 45 2.52 11.18 -6.74
CA SER A 45 2.89 12.51 -6.23
C SER A 45 2.04 13.62 -6.86
N MET A 46 1.78 13.56 -8.17
CA MET A 46 0.85 14.48 -8.84
C MET A 46 -0.54 14.39 -8.22
N LYS A 47 -1.06 13.17 -8.05
CA LYS A 47 -2.43 12.96 -7.56
C LYS A 47 -2.63 13.45 -6.12
N LEU A 48 -1.67 13.19 -5.23
CA LEU A 48 -1.73 13.64 -3.84
C LEU A 48 -1.75 15.17 -3.72
N ILE A 49 -1.02 15.86 -4.59
CA ILE A 49 -1.00 17.33 -4.63
C ILE A 49 -2.28 17.88 -5.26
N GLU A 50 -2.72 17.32 -6.39
CA GLU A 50 -3.94 17.76 -7.07
C GLU A 50 -5.21 17.62 -6.22
N THR A 51 -5.27 16.56 -5.41
CA THR A 51 -6.40 16.30 -4.50
C THR A 51 -6.32 17.14 -3.22
N GLY A 52 -5.23 17.86 -3.00
CA GLY A 52 -5.00 18.64 -1.79
C GLY A 52 -4.74 17.78 -0.55
N LEU A 53 -4.44 16.49 -0.70
CA LEU A 53 -4.12 15.59 0.41
C LEU A 53 -2.71 15.87 0.96
N VAL A 54 -1.80 16.35 0.12
CA VAL A 54 -0.45 16.74 0.57
C VAL A 54 -0.11 18.12 0.04
N GLU A 55 0.22 19.02 0.96
CA GLU A 55 0.71 20.35 0.65
C GLU A 55 2.24 20.38 0.78
N THR A 56 2.93 20.87 -0.24
CA THR A 56 4.38 20.78 -0.35
C THR A 56 4.97 21.95 -1.09
N VAL A 57 6.21 22.27 -0.74
CA VAL A 57 7.03 23.28 -1.43
C VAL A 57 7.61 22.70 -2.73
N SER A 58 7.81 21.38 -2.80
CA SER A 58 8.49 20.73 -3.91
C SER A 58 7.89 19.36 -4.25
N LYS A 59 7.27 19.26 -5.43
CA LYS A 59 6.79 18.00 -6.00
C LYS A 59 7.92 16.98 -6.14
N SER A 60 9.08 17.38 -6.67
CA SER A 60 10.19 16.45 -6.94
C SER A 60 10.71 15.81 -5.66
N SER A 61 10.62 16.50 -4.53
CA SER A 61 10.99 15.96 -3.23
C SER A 61 10.05 14.82 -2.81
N ILE A 62 8.74 15.03 -2.92
CA ILE A 62 7.74 13.99 -2.65
C ILE A 62 7.91 12.79 -3.57
N GLU A 63 8.05 13.03 -4.87
CA GLU A 63 8.23 11.98 -5.87
C GLU A 63 9.43 11.08 -5.50
N ASN A 64 10.57 11.68 -5.13
CA ASN A 64 11.76 10.95 -4.69
C ASN A 64 11.52 10.18 -3.39
N GLN A 65 10.78 10.75 -2.42
CA GLN A 65 10.47 10.06 -1.17
C GLN A 65 9.56 8.85 -1.39
N ILE A 66 8.55 9.00 -2.25
CA ILE A 66 7.67 7.90 -2.65
C ILE A 66 8.47 6.82 -3.39
N ALA A 67 9.32 7.19 -4.35
CA ALA A 67 10.15 6.23 -5.07
C ALA A 67 11.07 5.43 -4.12
N ARG A 68 11.70 6.10 -3.15
CA ARG A 68 12.52 5.44 -2.11
C ARG A 68 11.68 4.51 -1.23
N CYS A 69 10.48 4.92 -0.86
CA CYS A 69 9.56 4.11 -0.09
C CYS A 69 9.17 2.83 -0.85
N LEU A 70 8.85 2.95 -2.14
CA LEU A 70 8.54 1.82 -3.02
C LEU A 70 9.73 0.87 -3.21
N ASP A 71 10.94 1.41 -3.42
CA ASP A 71 12.14 0.59 -3.52
C ASP A 71 12.42 -0.17 -2.20
N THR A 72 12.15 0.47 -1.06
CA THR A 72 12.23 -0.18 0.26
C THR A 72 11.18 -1.28 0.40
N LEU A 73 9.92 -1.01 0.03
CA LEU A 73 8.83 -2.00 0.05
C LEU A 73 9.18 -3.24 -0.78
N CYS A 74 9.77 -3.05 -1.97
CA CYS A 74 10.18 -4.13 -2.86
C CYS A 74 11.34 -4.98 -2.33
N LYS A 75 12.03 -4.55 -1.27
CA LYS A 75 13.17 -5.24 -0.63
C LYS A 75 12.89 -5.67 0.80
N ALA A 76 11.81 -5.16 1.40
CA ALA A 76 11.44 -5.41 2.78
C ALA A 76 11.00 -6.87 2.97
N GLU A 77 11.27 -7.39 4.17
CA GLU A 77 10.74 -8.69 4.58
C GLU A 77 9.27 -8.55 4.98
N ASP A 78 8.50 -9.64 4.90
CA ASP A 78 7.08 -9.64 5.26
C ASP A 78 6.84 -9.10 6.68
N PHE A 79 7.74 -9.40 7.62
CA PHE A 79 7.65 -8.89 8.99
C PHE A 79 7.76 -7.37 9.06
N ASP A 80 8.69 -6.77 8.32
CA ASP A 80 8.88 -5.31 8.30
C ASP A 80 7.67 -4.60 7.71
N ILE A 81 7.10 -5.18 6.64
CA ILE A 81 5.87 -4.70 6.01
C ILE A 81 4.72 -4.77 7.02
N ASP A 82 4.54 -5.93 7.66
CA ASP A 82 3.47 -6.15 8.63
C ASP A 82 3.59 -5.25 9.86
N TYR A 83 4.83 -4.98 10.31
CA TYR A 83 5.12 -4.06 11.41
C TYR A 83 4.75 -2.62 11.04
N MET A 84 5.16 -2.17 9.85
CA MET A 84 4.87 -0.81 9.37
C MET A 84 3.36 -0.56 9.20
N ILE A 85 2.60 -1.54 8.70
CA ILE A 85 1.14 -1.39 8.51
C ILE A 85 0.33 -1.67 9.78
N ALA A 86 0.95 -2.12 10.86
CA ALA A 86 0.24 -2.50 12.09
C ALA A 86 -0.70 -1.41 12.62
N PRO A 87 -0.35 -0.11 12.61
CA PRO A 87 -1.23 0.96 13.08
C PRO A 87 -2.50 1.14 12.23
N LEU A 88 -2.43 0.86 10.93
CA LEU A 88 -3.53 1.05 9.98
C LEU A 88 -4.24 -0.25 9.58
N ARG A 89 -3.92 -1.38 10.23
CA ARG A 89 -4.43 -2.71 9.83
C ARG A 89 -5.96 -2.84 9.87
N THR A 90 -6.62 -2.04 10.71
CA THR A 90 -8.09 -2.02 10.84
C THR A 90 -8.77 -0.95 10.00
N LEU A 91 -8.01 -0.18 9.21
CA LEU A 91 -8.54 0.92 8.40
C LEU A 91 -9.61 0.42 7.41
N ILE A 92 -9.35 -0.70 6.73
CA ILE A 92 -10.24 -1.28 5.72
C ILE A 92 -10.29 -2.80 5.88
N SER A 93 -11.45 -3.42 5.64
CA SER A 93 -11.67 -4.86 5.85
C SER A 93 -10.85 -5.78 4.94
N ASN A 94 -10.51 -5.37 3.72
CA ASN A 94 -9.66 -6.11 2.79
C ASN A 94 -8.71 -5.14 2.06
N PRO A 95 -7.63 -4.69 2.72
CA PRO A 95 -6.74 -3.70 2.14
C PRO A 95 -5.73 -4.36 1.19
N ASN A 96 -5.32 -3.63 0.15
CA ASN A 96 -4.10 -3.94 -0.57
C ASN A 96 -2.91 -3.53 0.30
N ILE A 97 -1.97 -4.45 0.48
CA ILE A 97 -0.83 -4.28 1.39
C ILE A 97 0.08 -3.15 0.95
N ALA A 98 0.32 -3.01 -0.36
CA ALA A 98 1.17 -1.94 -0.88
C ALA A 98 0.53 -0.56 -0.68
N SER A 99 -0.80 -0.46 -0.89
CA SER A 99 -1.53 0.78 -0.63
C SER A 99 -1.52 1.13 0.85
N LEU A 100 -1.75 0.15 1.74
CA LEU A 100 -1.73 0.38 3.18
C LEU A 100 -0.34 0.77 3.70
N TYR A 101 0.71 0.15 3.15
CA TYR A 101 2.10 0.50 3.45
C TYR A 101 2.44 1.93 3.04
N LEU A 102 2.00 2.36 1.86
CA LEU A 102 2.17 3.75 1.42
C LEU A 102 1.37 4.74 2.26
N THR A 103 0.12 4.40 2.66
CA THR A 103 -0.65 5.25 3.57
C THR A 103 0.08 5.43 4.89
N ALA A 104 0.58 4.34 5.50
CA ALA A 104 1.38 4.40 6.72
C ALA A 104 2.63 5.27 6.54
N PHE A 105 3.33 5.12 5.41
CA PHE A 105 4.48 5.96 5.09
C PHE A 105 4.12 7.45 5.01
N ILE A 106 3.02 7.79 4.35
CA ILE A 106 2.60 9.19 4.17
C ILE A 106 2.24 9.83 5.52
N VAL A 107 1.43 9.13 6.31
CA VAL A 107 0.93 9.63 7.59
C VAL A 107 2.03 9.70 8.65
N GLU A 108 2.94 8.73 8.70
CA GLU A 108 3.95 8.69 9.78
C GLU A 108 5.28 9.33 9.40
N LYS A 109 5.74 9.16 8.16
CA LYS A 109 7.08 9.56 7.73
C LYS A 109 7.07 10.79 6.85
N LEU A 110 6.16 10.87 5.88
CA LEU A 110 6.13 11.99 4.93
C LEU A 110 5.72 13.30 5.60
N ILE A 111 4.80 13.27 6.58
CA ILE A 111 4.38 14.45 7.33
C ILE A 111 5.56 15.17 8.03
N ASN A 112 6.60 14.43 8.41
CA ASN A 112 7.79 14.96 9.08
C ASN A 112 8.87 15.45 8.10
N HIS A 113 8.62 15.40 6.80
CA HIS A 113 9.59 15.79 5.79
C HIS A 113 9.65 17.31 5.66
N LYS A 114 10.87 17.89 5.64
CA LYS A 114 11.11 19.34 5.59
C LYS A 114 10.42 20.11 4.45
N ASP A 115 10.16 19.43 3.34
CA ASP A 115 9.56 20.04 2.14
C ASP A 115 8.04 19.87 2.10
N VAL A 116 7.47 19.15 3.07
CA VAL A 116 6.03 18.97 3.27
C VAL A 116 5.56 20.03 4.25
N ILE A 117 4.53 20.76 3.86
CA ILE A 117 3.92 21.80 4.69
C ILE A 117 2.93 21.13 5.64
N ASP A 118 2.00 20.34 5.09
CA ASP A 118 1.05 19.56 5.87
C ASP A 118 0.45 18.41 5.04
N VAL A 119 -0.18 17.45 5.73
CA VAL A 119 -0.94 16.34 5.13
C VAL A 119 -2.38 16.45 5.60
N TYR A 120 -3.31 16.53 4.66
CA TYR A 120 -4.74 16.70 4.92
C TYR A 120 -5.56 15.47 4.52
N GLY A 121 -6.79 15.41 5.03
CA GLY A 121 -7.75 14.33 4.77
C GLY A 121 -7.71 13.24 5.83
N SER A 122 -8.58 12.25 5.68
CA SER A 122 -8.56 11.05 6.53
C SER A 122 -7.58 10.01 5.98
N ASP A 123 -7.15 9.09 6.84
CA ASP A 123 -6.33 7.94 6.43
C ASP A 123 -7.02 7.12 5.32
N GLU A 124 -8.36 7.06 5.34
CA GLU A 124 -9.18 6.42 4.31
C GLU A 124 -9.07 7.16 2.97
N ASP A 125 -9.15 8.49 2.96
CA ASP A 125 -9.03 9.30 1.74
C ASP A 125 -7.68 9.10 1.07
N ILE A 126 -6.60 9.11 1.87
CA ILE A 126 -5.23 8.86 1.41
C ILE A 126 -5.13 7.46 0.82
N TYR A 127 -5.65 6.45 1.54
CA TYR A 127 -5.66 5.07 1.05
C TYR A 127 -6.40 4.95 -0.29
N TYR A 128 -7.61 5.49 -0.41
CA TYR A 128 -8.41 5.36 -1.63
C TYR A 128 -7.77 6.08 -2.82
N CYS A 129 -7.11 7.22 -2.56
CA CYS A 129 -6.32 7.92 -3.57
C CYS A 129 -5.19 7.02 -4.11
N ILE A 130 -4.40 6.41 -3.22
CA ILE A 130 -3.30 5.51 -3.61
C ILE A 130 -3.84 4.26 -4.31
N GLN A 131 -4.88 3.63 -3.76
CA GLN A 131 -5.49 2.42 -4.31
C GLN A 131 -6.00 2.66 -5.74
N LYS A 132 -6.60 3.83 -6.01
CA LYS A 132 -7.06 4.19 -7.35
C LYS A 132 -5.91 4.26 -8.35
N GLU A 133 -4.80 4.89 -7.98
CA GLU A 133 -3.63 4.99 -8.85
C GLU A 133 -2.94 3.64 -9.06
N LEU A 134 -2.83 2.83 -8.00
CA LEU A 134 -2.29 1.47 -8.08
C LEU A 134 -3.14 0.57 -8.98
N THR A 135 -4.47 0.63 -8.83
CA THR A 135 -5.40 -0.15 -9.67
C THR A 135 -5.28 0.23 -11.14
N ALA A 136 -5.09 1.52 -11.44
CA ALA A 136 -4.90 1.98 -12.82
C ALA A 136 -3.61 1.44 -13.46
N ILE A 137 -2.54 1.25 -12.69
CA ILE A 137 -1.30 0.62 -13.18
C ILE A 137 -1.52 -0.88 -13.36
N LEU A 138 -2.15 -1.55 -12.39
CA LEU A 138 -2.45 -2.98 -12.45
C LEU A 138 -3.37 -3.37 -13.61
N SER A 139 -4.22 -2.45 -14.09
CA SER A 139 -5.09 -2.68 -15.26
C SER A 139 -4.40 -2.43 -16.60
N ASN A 140 -3.28 -1.68 -16.60
CA ASN A 140 -2.51 -1.37 -17.80
C ASN A 140 -1.41 -2.40 -18.10
N VAL A 141 -1.29 -3.44 -17.27
CA VAL A 141 -0.37 -4.59 -17.39
C VAL A 141 -1.19 -5.86 -17.60
#